data_AF-A0AAI7ZI80-F1
#
_entry.id   AF-A0AAI7ZI80-F1
#
_cell.length_a   1.000
_cell.length_b   1.000
_cell.length_c   1.000
_cell.angle_alpha   90.00
_cell.angle_beta   90.00
_cell.angle_gamma   90.00
#
_symmetry.space_group_name_H-M   'P 1'
#
loop_
_entity.id
_entity.type
_entity.pdbx_description
1 polymer ?
#
loop_
_entity_poly.entity_id
_entity_poly.type
_entity_poly.pdbx_seq_one_letter_code
_entity_poly.pdbx_strand_id
1 'polypeptide(L)'
;MAHTQRRRGVRTVTAMPLLALELGITGKADVVEFHHDPAGEFAFPVEYKRGRPKSHRADEVQLCAQALCLESMLKRPVDAGALFYGQPRRRKDVVFDPALRELTQRTIAETRALLSHGLTPGARYDSKRCDACSLIDLCQPRLLGRGSVDTWLRRQLDAEEE
;
A
#
# COMPACT_ATOMS: atom_id res chain seq x y z
N MET A 1 6.10 -19.51 -8.45
CA MET A 1 5.88 -20.45 -7.33
C MET A 1 6.68 -19.95 -6.13
N ALA A 2 6.20 -20.18 -4.91
CA ALA A 2 6.97 -19.84 -3.72
C ALA A 2 8.20 -20.74 -3.64
N HIS A 3 9.35 -20.19 -3.25
CA HIS A 3 10.59 -20.95 -3.10
C HIS A 3 11.08 -20.86 -1.66
N THR A 4 11.30 -22.02 -1.04
CA THR A 4 11.79 -22.14 0.34
C THR A 4 13.28 -22.46 0.34
N GLN A 5 14.06 -21.70 1.09
CA GLN A 5 15.47 -21.99 1.34
C GLN A 5 15.75 -21.89 2.84
N ARG A 6 16.70 -22.67 3.36
CA ARG A 6 17.23 -22.49 4.71
C ARG A 6 18.66 -21.95 4.60
N ARG A 7 18.95 -20.81 5.21
CA ARG A 7 20.31 -20.25 5.29
C ARG A 7 20.62 -19.87 6.73
N ARG A 8 21.75 -20.35 7.27
CA ARG A 8 22.22 -20.03 8.63
C ARG A 8 21.14 -20.25 9.71
N GLY A 9 20.36 -21.33 9.58
CA GLY A 9 19.29 -21.67 10.53
C GLY A 9 17.92 -21.02 10.26
N VAL A 10 17.89 -19.87 9.57
CA VAL A 10 16.65 -19.15 9.23
C VAL A 10 16.02 -19.77 7.96
N ARG A 11 14.72 -20.08 8.05
CA ARG A 11 13.93 -20.54 6.90
C ARG A 11 13.39 -19.32 6.18
N THR A 12 13.63 -19.22 4.88
CA THR A 12 13.22 -18.08 4.06
C THR A 12 12.29 -18.59 2.97
N VAL A 13 11.10 -17.99 2.88
CA VAL A 13 10.14 -18.25 1.81
C VAL A 13 10.06 -17.01 0.96
N THR A 14 10.31 -17.15 -0.33
CA THR A 14 10.15 -16.06 -1.30
C THR A 14 8.83 -16.21 -2.04
N ALA A 15 8.29 -15.09 -2.52
CA ALA A 15 7.09 -15.10 -3.35
C ALA A 15 5.88 -15.76 -2.64
N MET A 16 5.78 -15.62 -1.32
CA MET A 16 4.77 -16.27 -0.49
C MET A 16 3.40 -15.63 -0.70
N PRO A 17 2.37 -16.37 -1.12
CA PRO A 17 1.00 -15.87 -1.16
C PRO A 17 0.51 -15.50 0.23
N LEU A 18 -0.26 -14.42 0.32
CA LEU A 18 -0.79 -13.87 1.56
C LEU A 18 -2.32 -13.74 1.50
N LEU A 19 -2.98 -14.00 2.62
CA LEU A 19 -4.44 -13.94 2.73
C LEU A 19 -4.88 -13.56 4.15
N ALA A 20 -5.74 -12.55 4.26
CA ALA A 20 -6.57 -12.29 5.44
C ALA A 20 -8.01 -12.06 4.98
N LEU A 21 -8.87 -13.06 5.16
CA LEU A 21 -10.26 -13.02 4.67
C LEU A 21 -11.11 -12.01 5.46
N GLU A 22 -10.88 -11.92 6.76
CA GLU A 22 -11.54 -11.01 7.69
C GLU A 22 -11.25 -9.54 7.38
N LEU A 23 -10.05 -9.24 6.89
CA LEU A 23 -9.68 -7.92 6.36
C LEU A 23 -10.00 -7.78 4.88
N GLY A 24 -10.31 -8.90 4.22
CA GLY A 24 -10.54 -9.04 2.80
C GLY A 24 -9.39 -8.50 1.94
N ILE A 25 -8.15 -8.78 2.34
CA ILE A 25 -6.96 -8.47 1.57
C ILE A 25 -6.21 -9.75 1.22
N THR A 26 -5.59 -9.73 0.04
CA THR A 26 -4.67 -10.77 -0.43
C THR A 26 -3.47 -10.11 -1.09
N GLY A 27 -2.36 -10.83 -1.16
CA GLY A 27 -1.16 -10.32 -1.78
C GLY A 27 -0.08 -11.38 -1.88
N LYS A 28 1.14 -10.91 -2.08
CA LYS A 28 2.33 -11.75 -2.19
C LYS A 28 3.48 -11.03 -1.52
N ALA A 29 4.08 -11.65 -0.52
CA ALA A 29 5.32 -11.16 0.08
C ALA A 29 6.49 -11.48 -0.85
N ASP A 30 7.42 -10.53 -1.00
CA ASP A 30 8.69 -10.76 -1.67
C ASP A 30 9.48 -11.85 -0.94
N VAL A 31 9.68 -11.65 0.37
CA VAL A 31 10.41 -12.55 1.24
C VAL A 31 9.75 -12.58 2.63
N VAL A 32 9.66 -13.77 3.22
CA VAL A 32 9.31 -13.98 4.62
C VAL A 32 10.43 -14.80 5.26
N GLU A 33 11.11 -14.19 6.23
CA GLU A 33 12.08 -14.88 7.08
C GLU A 33 11.32 -15.49 8.26
N PHE A 34 11.55 -16.77 8.54
CA PHE A 34 10.99 -17.48 9.67
C PHE A 34 12.10 -17.73 10.70
N HIS A 35 12.04 -16.95 11.78
CA HIS A 35 12.97 -16.97 12.90
C HIS A 35 12.41 -17.82 14.04
N HIS A 36 13.21 -18.09 15.08
CA HIS A 36 12.77 -18.88 16.23
C HIS A 36 13.01 -18.11 17.52
N ASP A 37 12.06 -18.22 18.44
CA ASP A 37 12.18 -17.81 19.84
C ASP A 37 11.73 -18.98 20.75
N PRO A 38 11.74 -18.83 22.09
CA PRO A 38 11.27 -19.89 22.99
C PRO A 38 9.81 -20.32 22.78
N ALA A 39 8.96 -19.50 22.17
CA ALA A 39 7.57 -19.83 21.84
C ALA A 39 7.42 -20.52 20.47
N GLY A 40 8.51 -20.63 19.70
CA GLY A 40 8.58 -21.37 18.43
C GLY A 40 8.95 -20.50 17.24
N GLU A 41 8.55 -20.91 16.04
CA GLU A 41 8.84 -20.16 14.81
C GLU A 41 7.93 -18.93 14.60
N PHE A 42 8.49 -17.75 14.31
CA PHE A 42 7.74 -16.53 13.98
C PHE A 42 8.15 -15.96 12.62
N ALA A 43 7.19 -15.34 11.95
CA ALA A 43 7.41 -14.72 10.64
C ALA A 43 7.95 -13.29 10.78
N PHE A 44 8.81 -12.91 9.84
CA PHE A 44 9.38 -11.58 9.70
C PHE A 44 9.39 -11.21 8.20
N PRO A 45 8.41 -10.41 7.73
CA PRO A 45 8.32 -10.06 6.32
C PRO A 45 9.43 -9.08 5.92
N VAL A 46 9.99 -9.27 4.73
CA VAL A 46 11.00 -8.41 4.11
C VAL A 46 10.55 -8.01 2.71
N GLU A 47 10.30 -6.71 2.52
CA GLU A 47 9.78 -6.14 1.28
C GLU A 47 10.89 -5.36 0.56
N TYR A 48 11.07 -5.64 -0.74
CA TYR A 48 12.10 -5.01 -1.56
C TYR A 48 11.56 -3.80 -2.30
N LYS A 49 12.22 -2.66 -2.13
CA LYS A 49 11.92 -1.42 -2.86
C LYS A 49 13.07 -1.05 -3.78
N ARG A 50 12.77 -0.83 -5.07
CA ARG A 50 13.78 -0.42 -6.05
C ARG A 50 14.32 0.99 -5.77
N GLY A 51 13.43 1.92 -5.40
CA GLY A 51 13.76 3.35 -5.23
C GLY A 51 14.28 3.72 -3.84
N ARG A 52 14.20 5.02 -3.54
CA ARG A 52 14.48 5.58 -2.21
C ARG A 52 13.21 5.56 -1.33
N PRO A 53 13.36 5.66 0.00
CA PRO A 53 12.22 5.84 0.90
C PRO A 53 11.33 7.01 0.47
N LYS A 54 10.02 6.79 0.49
CA LYS A 54 9.02 7.83 0.22
C LYS A 54 8.87 8.75 1.44
N SER A 55 8.41 9.99 1.23
CA SER A 55 8.11 10.93 2.32
C SER A 55 6.89 10.52 3.14
N HIS A 56 6.01 9.70 2.58
CA HIS A 56 4.82 9.17 3.23
C HIS A 56 5.00 7.70 3.63
N ARG A 57 4.16 7.23 4.55
CA ARG A 57 4.28 5.90 5.17
C ARG A 57 3.71 4.74 4.35
N ALA A 58 3.54 4.87 3.03
CA ALA A 58 2.85 3.82 2.25
C ALA A 58 3.62 2.49 2.22
N ASP A 59 4.95 2.54 2.17
CA ASP A 59 5.75 1.32 2.16
C ASP A 59 5.66 0.60 3.53
N GLU A 60 5.55 1.36 4.64
CA GLU A 60 5.30 0.81 5.99
C GLU A 60 3.90 0.21 6.11
N VAL A 61 2.87 0.89 5.58
CA VAL A 61 1.49 0.39 5.53
C VAL A 61 1.39 -0.90 4.71
N GLN A 62 2.07 -0.96 3.55
CA GLN A 62 2.10 -2.17 2.72
C GLN A 62 2.74 -3.33 3.47
N LEU A 63 3.90 -3.10 4.11
CA LEU A 63 4.59 -4.13 4.89
C LEU A 63 3.76 -4.58 6.10
N CYS A 64 3.10 -3.65 6.80
CA CYS A 64 2.19 -3.98 7.90
C CYS A 64 0.98 -4.80 7.43
N ALA A 65 0.41 -4.50 6.26
CA ALA A 65 -0.67 -5.30 5.68
C ALA A 65 -0.24 -6.74 5.38
N GLN A 66 1.02 -6.95 4.99
CA GLN A 66 1.58 -8.31 4.86
C GLN A 66 1.68 -9.01 6.22
N ALA A 67 2.11 -8.30 7.26
CA ALA A 67 2.15 -8.83 8.63
C ALA A 67 0.77 -9.27 9.12
N LEU A 68 -0.27 -8.45 8.91
CA LEU A 68 -1.66 -8.81 9.25
C LEU A 68 -2.12 -10.08 8.53
N CYS A 69 -1.75 -10.25 7.25
CA CYS A 69 -2.01 -11.50 6.52
C CYS A 69 -1.27 -12.70 7.13
N LEU A 70 0.00 -12.53 7.46
CA LEU A 70 0.79 -13.59 8.10
C LEU A 70 0.21 -13.98 9.47
N GLU A 71 -0.23 -13.02 10.27
CA GLU A 71 -0.92 -13.26 11.54
C GLU A 71 -2.20 -14.07 11.33
N SER A 72 -3.00 -13.71 10.32
CA SER A 72 -4.23 -14.43 9.96
C SER A 72 -3.94 -15.87 9.55
N MET A 73 -2.90 -16.09 8.74
CA MET A 73 -2.53 -17.41 8.21
C MET A 73 -1.85 -18.31 9.24
N LEU A 74 -1.00 -17.74 10.09
CA LEU A 74 -0.11 -18.49 10.98
C LEU A 74 -0.61 -18.54 12.44
N LYS A 75 -1.63 -17.74 12.76
CA LYS A 75 -2.21 -17.62 14.12
C LYS A 75 -1.16 -17.24 15.17
N ARG A 76 -0.18 -16.43 14.77
CA ARG A 76 0.91 -15.95 15.61
C ARG A 76 1.19 -14.47 15.33
N PRO A 77 1.43 -13.63 16.36
CA PRO A 77 1.79 -12.23 16.17
C PRO A 77 3.03 -12.04 15.30
N VAL A 78 3.03 -10.97 14.51
CA VAL A 78 4.16 -10.50 13.72
C VAL A 78 4.40 -9.06 14.11
N ASP A 79 5.42 -8.81 14.94
CA ASP A 79 5.61 -7.50 15.57
C ASP A 79 6.47 -6.53 14.76
N ALA A 80 7.26 -7.05 13.81
CA ALA A 80 8.14 -6.25 12.97
C ALA A 80 8.43 -6.93 11.62
N GLY A 81 8.93 -6.12 10.69
CA GLY A 81 9.48 -6.56 9.41
C GLY A 81 10.58 -5.62 8.95
N ALA A 82 11.02 -5.76 7.70
CA ALA A 82 12.01 -4.85 7.13
C ALA A 82 11.68 -4.40 5.71
N LEU A 83 12.03 -3.15 5.41
CA LEU A 83 12.08 -2.60 4.07
C LEU A 83 13.53 -2.64 3.58
N PHE A 84 13.78 -3.27 2.44
CA PHE A 84 15.10 -3.27 1.79
C PHE A 84 15.09 -2.37 0.55
N TYR A 85 15.79 -1.24 0.62
CA TYR A 85 15.88 -0.29 -0.48
C TYR A 85 17.12 -0.58 -1.34
N GLY A 86 16.90 -0.94 -2.61
CA GLY A 86 17.94 -1.43 -3.53
C GLY A 86 18.97 -0.36 -3.93
N GLN A 87 18.55 0.88 -4.18
CA GLN A 87 19.46 1.99 -4.50
C GLN A 87 20.45 2.31 -3.37
N PRO A 88 20.01 2.54 -2.12
CA PRO A 88 20.93 2.76 -1.00
C PRO A 88 21.49 1.46 -0.40
N ARG A 89 21.06 0.28 -0.88
CA ARG A 89 21.37 -1.06 -0.33
C ARG A 89 21.16 -1.15 1.19
N ARG A 90 20.10 -0.49 1.69
CA ARG A 90 19.87 -0.31 3.12
C ARG A 90 18.61 -1.05 3.56
N ARG A 91 18.77 -1.89 4.59
CA ARG A 91 17.67 -2.48 5.37
C ARG A 91 17.20 -1.46 6.41
N LYS A 92 15.90 -1.22 6.48
CA LYS A 92 15.22 -0.43 7.51
C LYS A 92 14.23 -1.35 8.21
N ASP A 93 14.47 -1.63 9.48
CA ASP A 93 13.50 -2.37 10.28
C ASP A 93 12.30 -1.46 10.60
N VAL A 94 11.12 -2.07 10.62
CA VAL A 94 9.83 -1.41 10.84
C VAL A 94 9.11 -2.19 11.93
N VAL A 95 8.88 -1.53 13.07
CA VAL A 95 8.03 -2.05 14.15
C VAL A 95 6.57 -1.76 13.79
N PHE A 96 5.71 -2.77 13.91
CA PHE A 96 4.27 -2.62 13.69
C PHE A 96 3.58 -2.15 14.97
N ASP A 97 3.89 -0.92 15.35
CA ASP A 97 3.29 -0.25 16.50
C ASP A 97 1.76 -0.06 16.33
N PRO A 98 1.03 0.26 17.42
CA PRO A 98 -0.42 0.45 17.34
C PRO A 98 -0.84 1.51 16.32
N ALA A 99 -0.08 2.59 16.18
CA ALA A 99 -0.40 3.67 15.25
C ALA A 99 -0.28 3.24 13.77
N LEU A 100 0.73 2.44 13.43
CA LEU A 100 0.89 1.87 12.09
C LEU A 100 -0.18 0.83 11.80
N ARG A 101 -0.53 0.00 12.78
CA ARG A 101 -1.61 -0.99 12.65
C ARG A 101 -2.95 -0.31 12.42
N GLU A 102 -3.28 0.72 13.20
CA GLU A 102 -4.51 1.52 13.04
C GLU A 102 -4.54 2.19 11.65
N LEU A 103 -3.45 2.85 11.25
CA LEU A 103 -3.35 3.46 9.93
C LEU A 103 -3.58 2.44 8.81
N THR A 104 -3.00 1.24 8.94
CA THR A 104 -3.11 0.16 7.95
C THR A 104 -4.54 -0.37 7.88
N GLN A 105 -5.15 -0.69 9.02
CA GLN A 105 -6.53 -1.17 9.08
C GLN A 105 -7.53 -0.13 8.56
N ARG A 106 -7.36 1.15 8.92
CA ARG A 106 -8.17 2.23 8.36
C ARG A 106 -8.01 2.35 6.85
N THR A 107 -6.78 2.30 6.34
CA THR A 107 -6.51 2.36 4.89
C THR A 107 -7.19 1.20 4.16
N ILE A 108 -7.17 -0.01 4.73
CA ILE A 108 -7.88 -1.18 4.19
C ILE A 108 -9.38 -0.91 4.17
N ALA A 109 -9.96 -0.47 5.28
CA ALA A 109 -11.40 -0.21 5.39
C ALA A 109 -11.88 0.87 4.41
N GLU A 110 -11.17 1.99 4.33
CA GLU A 110 -11.47 3.09 3.41
C GLU A 110 -11.36 2.64 1.94
N THR A 111 -10.31 1.89 1.60
CA THR A 111 -10.13 1.37 0.23
C THR A 111 -11.25 0.40 -0.13
N ARG A 112 -11.65 -0.47 0.79
CA ARG A 112 -12.78 -1.40 0.58
C ARG A 112 -14.10 -0.66 0.42
N ALA A 113 -14.35 0.37 1.22
CA ALA A 113 -15.53 1.20 1.08
C ALA A 113 -15.58 1.88 -0.30
N LEU A 114 -14.46 2.44 -0.79
CA LEU A 114 -14.40 3.02 -2.14
C LEU A 114 -14.77 1.99 -3.21
N LEU A 115 -14.21 0.78 -3.12
CA LEU A 115 -14.49 -0.31 -4.08
C LEU A 115 -15.95 -0.78 -4.01
N SER A 116 -16.52 -0.90 -2.81
CA SER A 116 -17.89 -1.40 -2.62
C SER A 116 -18.96 -0.43 -3.09
N HIS A 117 -18.72 0.88 -2.91
CA HIS A 117 -19.67 1.91 -3.32
C HIS A 117 -19.61 2.19 -4.83
N GLY A 118 -18.48 1.84 -5.49
CA GLY A 118 -18.27 2.14 -6.90
C GLY A 118 -18.15 3.63 -7.21
N LEU A 119 -18.04 4.48 -6.18
CA LEU A 119 -17.93 5.93 -6.31
C LEU A 119 -16.45 6.31 -6.31
N THR A 120 -15.93 6.67 -7.48
CA THR A 120 -14.57 7.19 -7.59
C THR A 120 -14.53 8.62 -7.07
N PRO A 121 -13.63 8.98 -6.14
CA PRO A 121 -13.53 10.35 -5.64
C PRO A 121 -13.21 11.33 -6.77
N GLY A 122 -13.73 12.55 -6.66
CA GLY A 122 -13.44 13.63 -7.61
C GLY A 122 -11.93 13.89 -7.72
N ALA A 123 -11.43 13.92 -8.96
CA ALA A 123 -10.02 14.12 -9.21
C ALA A 123 -9.59 15.56 -8.86
N ARG A 124 -8.47 15.70 -8.17
CA ARG A 124 -7.79 16.98 -7.94
C ARG A 124 -6.44 16.95 -8.64
N TYR A 125 -6.21 17.90 -9.52
CA TYR A 125 -4.93 17.99 -10.22
C TYR A 125 -3.81 18.44 -9.27
N ASP A 126 -2.74 17.64 -9.21
CA ASP A 126 -1.48 17.92 -8.52
C ASP A 126 -0.34 17.49 -9.46
N SER A 127 0.46 18.44 -9.95
CA SER A 127 1.51 18.15 -10.94
C SER A 127 2.51 17.09 -10.47
N LYS A 128 2.81 17.02 -9.16
CA LYS A 128 3.75 16.03 -8.61
C LYS A 128 3.22 14.60 -8.65
N ARG A 129 1.90 14.43 -8.79
CA ARG A 129 1.21 13.13 -8.81
C ARG A 129 0.64 12.80 -10.18
N CYS A 130 -0.06 13.76 -10.78
CA CYS A 130 -0.83 13.57 -12.00
C CYS A 130 0.05 13.44 -13.24
N ASP A 131 1.10 14.26 -13.39
CA ASP A 131 1.89 14.28 -14.64
C ASP A 131 2.67 12.98 -14.87
N ALA A 132 2.95 12.22 -13.81
CA ALA A 132 3.54 10.87 -13.90
C ALA A 132 2.51 9.73 -13.77
N CYS A 133 1.21 10.04 -13.65
CA CYS A 133 0.16 9.05 -13.46
C CYS A 133 -0.19 8.37 -14.79
N SER A 134 -0.05 7.05 -14.87
CA SER A 134 -0.45 6.25 -16.04
C SER A 134 -1.95 6.28 -16.35
N LEU A 135 -2.76 6.86 -15.46
CA LEU A 135 -4.21 6.99 -15.62
C LEU A 135 -4.64 8.44 -15.93
N ILE A 136 -3.72 9.38 -16.19
CA ILE A 136 -4.07 10.80 -16.36
C ILE A 136 -5.09 11.03 -17.48
N ASP A 137 -5.00 10.29 -18.59
CA ASP A 137 -5.91 10.42 -19.73
C ASP A 137 -7.30 9.83 -19.46
N LEU A 138 -7.41 8.88 -18.54
CA LEU A 138 -8.71 8.35 -18.09
C LEU A 138 -9.32 9.22 -16.98
N CYS A 139 -8.48 9.68 -16.07
CA CYS A 139 -8.87 10.49 -14.93
C CYS A 139 -9.23 11.93 -15.33
N GLN A 140 -8.62 12.49 -16.38
CA GLN A 140 -8.84 13.85 -16.88
C GLN A 140 -8.85 14.93 -15.77
N PRO A 141 -7.89 14.92 -14.82
CA PRO A 141 -7.96 15.79 -13.63
C PRO A 141 -7.89 17.28 -13.95
N ARG A 142 -7.28 17.65 -15.09
CA ARG A 142 -7.19 19.04 -15.56
C ARG A 142 -8.53 19.57 -16.08
N LEU A 143 -9.40 18.69 -16.58
CA LEU A 143 -10.73 19.03 -17.06
C LEU A 143 -11.73 19.05 -15.90
N LEU A 144 -11.71 17.99 -15.07
CA LEU A 144 -12.60 17.87 -13.91
C LEU A 144 -12.33 18.90 -12.81
N GLY A 145 -11.13 19.48 -12.76
CA GLY A 145 -10.78 20.56 -11.85
C GLY A 145 -11.23 21.95 -12.32
N ARG A 146 -11.72 22.09 -13.56
CA ARG A 146 -12.35 23.35 -14.03
C ARG A 146 -13.78 23.38 -13.48
N GLY A 147 -14.22 24.54 -13.00
CA GLY A 147 -15.49 24.73 -12.29
C GLY A 147 -16.73 24.18 -13.01
N SER A 148 -17.89 24.25 -12.34
CA SER A 148 -19.11 23.62 -12.85
C SER A 148 -19.44 24.11 -14.27
N VAL A 149 -19.99 23.21 -15.09
CA VAL A 149 -20.47 23.55 -16.45
C VAL A 149 -21.46 24.71 -16.40
N ASP A 150 -22.27 24.79 -15.34
CA ASP A 150 -23.19 25.90 -15.08
C ASP A 150 -22.46 27.25 -14.89
N THR A 151 -21.35 27.27 -14.14
CA THR A 151 -20.53 28.49 -13.99
C THR A 151 -19.86 28.89 -15.31
N TRP A 152 -19.42 27.91 -16.11
CA TRP A 152 -18.88 28.19 -17.43
C TRP A 152 -19.96 28.73 -18.38
N LEU A 153 -21.17 28.15 -18.37
CA LEU A 153 -22.27 28.52 -19.25
C LEU A 153 -22.76 29.94 -18.97
N ARG A 154 -22.97 30.31 -17.70
CA ARG A 154 -23.33 31.68 -17.32
C ARG A 154 -22.33 32.70 -17.85
N ARG A 155 -21.03 32.42 -17.68
CA ARG A 155 -19.97 33.30 -18.17
C ARG A 155 -19.97 33.47 -19.69
N GLN A 156 -20.40 32.47 -20.45
CA GLN A 156 -20.50 32.61 -21.91
C GLN A 156 -21.72 33.43 -22.31
N LEU A 157 -22.87 33.21 -21.66
CA LEU A 157 -24.09 33.98 -21.92
C LEU A 157 -23.88 35.47 -21.58
N ASP A 158 -23.25 35.75 -20.43
CA ASP A 158 -22.96 37.13 -19.99
C ASP A 158 -21.95 37.84 -20.92
N ALA A 159 -21.12 37.10 -21.66
CA ALA A 159 -20.12 37.64 -22.59
C ALA A 159 -20.67 37.85 -24.02
N GLU A 160 -21.85 37.33 -24.34
CA GLU A 160 -22.54 37.55 -25.63
C GLU A 160 -23.50 38.75 -25.57
N GLU A 161 -23.80 39.29 -24.38
CA GLU A 161 -24.67 40.45 -24.15
C GLU A 161 -23.91 41.81 -24.12
N GLU A 162 -22.57 41.80 -24.23
CA GLU A 162 -21.71 42.98 -24.46
C GLU A 162 -21.26 43.11 -25.93
#